data_AF-A0A0U1HUL9-F1
#
_entry.id   AF-A0A0U1HUL9-F1
#
_cell.length_a   1.000
_cell.length_b   1.000
_cell.length_c   1.000
_cell.angle_alpha   90.00
_cell.angle_beta   90.00
_cell.angle_gamma   90.00
#
_symmetry.space_group_name_H-M   'P 1'
#
loop_
_entity.id
_entity.type
_entity.pdbx_description
1 polymer ?
#
loop_
_entity_poly.entity_id
_entity_poly.type
_entity_poly.pdbx_seq_one_letter_code
_entity_poly.pdbx_strand_id
1 'polypeptide(L)'
;MKSFNLFLFFLIMTSFSVSSKNVTVYGGLYDCKLWTELTQKENEEKDQIIKNMINGRKSFWLAGYMTAFNQITGEDNFPMMSISISKEFIDDYCMKNISKDVIDGLLEMSKKIKK
;
A
#
# COMPACT_ATOMS: atom_id res chain seq x y z
N MET A 1 41.17 17.67 -1.22
CA MET A 1 40.47 16.40 -0.94
C MET A 1 39.56 16.44 0.29
N LYS A 2 39.89 17.16 1.38
CA LYS A 2 39.05 17.19 2.60
C LYS A 2 37.68 17.89 2.44
N SER A 3 37.58 18.87 1.56
CA SER A 3 36.35 19.63 1.29
C SER A 3 35.33 18.90 0.39
N PHE A 4 35.79 17.98 -0.47
CA PHE A 4 34.92 17.20 -1.35
C PHE A 4 34.07 16.19 -0.55
N ASN A 5 34.69 15.54 0.45
CA ASN A 5 33.99 14.59 1.32
C ASN A 5 32.94 15.27 2.23
N LEU A 6 33.20 16.53 2.62
CA LEU A 6 32.25 17.33 3.40
C LEU A 6 31.01 17.71 2.57
N PHE A 7 31.21 18.05 1.29
CA PHE A 7 30.11 18.33 0.37
C PHE A 7 29.25 17.10 0.09
N LEU A 8 29.87 15.91 -0.03
CA LEU A 8 29.17 14.63 -0.15
C LEU A 8 28.29 14.34 1.08
N PHE A 9 28.78 14.67 2.28
CA PHE A 9 28.04 14.47 3.54
C PHE A 9 26.81 15.39 3.65
N PHE A 10 26.90 16.63 3.17
CA PHE A 10 25.77 17.56 3.14
C PHE A 10 24.70 17.17 2.09
N LEU A 11 25.10 16.59 0.96
CA LEU A 11 24.15 16.09 -0.05
C LEU A 11 23.33 14.89 0.43
N ILE A 12 23.87 14.07 1.33
CA ILE A 12 23.16 12.93 1.94
C ILE A 12 22.14 13.41 2.98
N MET A 13 22.41 14.54 3.66
CA MET A 13 21.52 15.10 4.68
C MET A 13 20.33 15.88 4.10
N THR A 14 20.41 16.38 2.86
CA THR A 14 19.30 17.08 2.20
C THR A 14 18.30 16.14 1.51
N SER A 15 18.53 14.82 1.51
CA SER A 15 17.65 13.84 0.86
C SER A 15 16.41 13.46 1.68
N PHE A 16 16.30 13.90 2.94
CA PHE A 16 15.23 13.50 3.85
C PHE A 16 14.54 14.70 4.52
N SER A 17 13.98 15.59 3.71
CA SER A 17 13.00 16.56 4.19
C SER A 17 11.84 16.69 3.22
N VAL A 18 11.26 15.53 2.86
CA VAL A 18 9.88 15.51 2.38
C VAL A 18 8.98 15.76 3.59
N SER A 19 8.73 17.03 3.90
CA SER A 19 7.58 17.44 4.73
C SER A 19 6.31 17.20 3.93
N SER A 20 6.01 15.92 3.69
CA SER A 20 4.77 15.49 3.09
C SER A 20 3.72 15.62 4.18
N LYS A 21 3.00 16.73 4.18
CA LYS A 21 1.80 16.86 5.00
C LYS A 21 0.70 15.88 4.60
N ASN A 22 0.77 15.16 3.46
CA ASN A 22 -0.29 14.24 3.01
C ASN A 22 0.00 13.38 1.75
N VAL A 23 1.22 12.94 1.43
CA VAL A 23 1.39 12.02 0.30
C VAL A 23 2.41 10.91 0.57
N THR A 24 1.92 9.84 1.19
CA THR A 24 2.57 8.54 1.09
C THR A 24 2.17 7.92 -0.25
N VAL A 25 3.00 8.12 -1.28
CA VAL A 25 2.81 7.47 -2.60
C VAL A 25 3.22 6.01 -2.49
N TYR A 26 2.27 5.10 -2.29
CA TYR A 26 2.49 3.66 -2.45
C TYR A 26 2.02 3.24 -3.84
N GLY A 27 2.95 2.82 -4.71
CA GLY A 27 2.77 2.84 -6.18
C GLY A 27 1.57 2.08 -6.77
N GLY A 28 1.09 2.56 -7.94
CA GLY A 28 0.41 1.81 -9.01
C GLY A 28 -0.99 1.23 -8.80
N LEU A 29 -1.33 0.71 -7.61
CA LEU A 29 -2.62 0.04 -7.35
C LEU A 29 -3.56 0.96 -6.58
N TYR A 30 -4.11 1.97 -7.28
CA TYR A 30 -4.95 2.99 -6.64
C TYR A 30 -6.44 2.74 -6.81
N ASP A 31 -6.88 2.33 -8.01
CA ASP A 31 -8.30 2.16 -8.29
C ASP A 31 -8.78 0.71 -8.15
N CYS A 32 -10.04 0.55 -7.74
CA CYS A 32 -10.68 -0.74 -7.56
C CYS A 32 -10.91 -1.49 -8.88
N LYS A 33 -10.88 -0.79 -10.01
CA LYS A 33 -10.99 -1.42 -11.33
C LYS A 33 -9.76 -2.28 -11.61
N LEU A 34 -8.55 -1.72 -11.51
CA LEU A 34 -7.29 -2.42 -11.68
C LEU A 34 -7.12 -3.55 -10.64
N TRP A 35 -7.55 -3.30 -9.41
CA TRP A 35 -7.56 -4.32 -8.36
C TRP A 35 -8.44 -5.52 -8.74
N THR A 36 -9.64 -5.25 -9.26
CA THR A 36 -10.59 -6.28 -9.70
C THR A 36 -10.07 -7.03 -10.92
N GLU A 37 -9.50 -6.33 -11.90
CA GLU A 37 -8.88 -6.94 -13.09
C GLU A 37 -7.73 -7.90 -12.70
N LEU A 38 -6.89 -7.50 -11.75
CA LEU A 38 -5.84 -8.38 -11.23
C LEU A 38 -6.40 -9.59 -10.48
N THR A 39 -7.49 -9.41 -9.75
CA THR A 39 -8.15 -10.50 -9.02
C THR A 39 -8.80 -11.50 -9.98
N GLN A 40 -9.43 -11.02 -11.06
CA GLN A 40 -9.94 -11.87 -12.13
C GLN A 40 -8.80 -12.63 -12.80
N LYS A 41 -7.71 -11.93 -13.15
CA LYS A 41 -6.52 -12.56 -13.73
C LYS A 41 -5.91 -13.62 -12.81
N GLU A 42 -5.82 -13.38 -11.50
CA GLU A 42 -5.36 -14.35 -10.50
C GLU A 42 -6.23 -15.62 -10.48
N ASN A 43 -7.54 -15.48 -10.64
CA ASN A 43 -8.50 -16.58 -10.61
C ASN A 43 -8.50 -17.40 -11.90
N GLU A 44 -8.28 -16.75 -13.05
CA GLU A 44 -8.23 -17.38 -14.36
C GLU A 44 -6.87 -18.01 -14.68
N GLU A 45 -5.80 -17.55 -14.02
CA GLU A 45 -4.45 -18.03 -14.25
C GLU A 45 -4.27 -19.48 -13.77
N LYS A 46 -3.71 -20.31 -14.66
CA LYS A 46 -3.43 -21.73 -14.41
C LYS A 46 -2.00 -21.95 -13.95
N ASP A 47 -1.08 -21.07 -14.33
CA ASP A 47 0.29 -21.13 -13.87
C ASP A 47 0.41 -20.66 -12.40
N GLN A 48 0.84 -21.56 -11.53
CA GLN A 48 0.92 -21.29 -10.10
C GLN A 48 1.97 -20.22 -9.75
N ILE A 49 3.06 -20.11 -10.53
CA ILE A 49 4.09 -19.10 -10.31
C ILE A 49 3.53 -17.71 -10.64
N ILE A 50 2.87 -17.58 -11.78
CA ILE A 50 2.25 -16.31 -12.19
C ILE A 50 1.13 -15.92 -11.22
N LYS A 51 0.29 -16.88 -10.81
CA LYS A 51 -0.74 -16.66 -9.79
C LYS A 51 -0.16 -16.15 -8.48
N ASN A 52 0.91 -16.78 -8.00
CA ASN A 52 1.61 -16.35 -6.79
C ASN A 52 2.22 -14.95 -6.94
N MET A 53 2.73 -14.59 -8.13
CA MET A 53 3.25 -13.25 -8.40
C MET A 53 2.14 -12.18 -8.35
N ILE A 54 0.97 -12.45 -8.93
CA ILE A 54 -0.18 -11.53 -8.90
C ILE A 54 -0.68 -11.34 -7.47
N ASN A 55 -0.90 -12.45 -6.74
CA ASN A 55 -1.29 -12.41 -5.34
C ASN A 55 -0.24 -11.68 -4.47
N GLY A 56 1.04 -11.98 -4.71
CA GLY A 56 2.16 -11.34 -4.03
C GLY A 56 2.17 -9.84 -4.25
N ARG A 57 1.90 -9.36 -5.48
CA ARG A 57 1.80 -7.94 -5.79
C ARG A 57 0.75 -7.22 -4.94
N LYS A 58 -0.46 -7.76 -4.86
CA LYS A 58 -1.55 -7.20 -4.02
C LYS A 58 -1.14 -7.19 -2.55
N SER A 59 -0.56 -8.29 -2.07
CA SER A 59 -0.12 -8.45 -0.69
C SER A 59 1.02 -7.49 -0.31
N PHE A 60 2.01 -7.30 -1.18
CA PHE A 60 3.11 -6.36 -0.95
C PHE A 60 2.64 -4.91 -0.95
N TRP A 61 1.69 -4.57 -1.82
CA TRP A 61 1.10 -3.24 -1.83
C TRP A 61 0.36 -2.94 -0.52
N LEU A 62 -0.49 -3.88 -0.07
CA LEU A 62 -1.19 -3.78 1.21
C LEU A 62 -0.23 -3.72 2.39
N ALA A 63 0.82 -4.55 2.39
CA ALA A 63 1.84 -4.50 3.42
C ALA A 63 2.51 -3.14 3.46
N GLY A 64 2.92 -2.60 2.32
CA GLY A 64 3.50 -1.25 2.23
C GLY A 64 2.58 -0.18 2.79
N TYR A 65 1.29 -0.20 2.43
CA TYR A 65 0.31 0.78 2.90
C TYR A 65 -0.02 0.61 4.40
N MET A 66 -0.26 -0.60 4.87
CA MET A 66 -0.72 -0.85 6.24
C MET A 66 0.41 -0.75 7.27
N THR A 67 1.65 -1.09 6.88
CA THR A 67 2.84 -0.89 7.72
C THR A 67 3.35 0.54 7.70
N ALA A 68 2.80 1.39 6.82
CA ALA A 68 3.09 2.81 6.81
C ALA A 68 2.60 3.43 8.11
N PHE A 69 3.47 3.47 9.11
CA PHE A 69 3.26 4.22 10.33
C PHE A 69 2.84 5.64 9.95
N ASN A 70 1.71 6.10 10.48
CA ASN A 70 1.31 7.48 10.25
C ASN A 70 2.29 8.38 11.01
N GLN A 71 3.31 8.88 10.30
CA GLN A 71 4.35 9.71 10.91
C GLN A 71 3.82 11.04 11.45
N ILE A 72 2.61 11.46 11.04
CA ILE A 72 1.97 12.69 11.52
C ILE A 72 1.28 12.46 12.86
N THR A 73 0.50 11.39 13.00
CA THR A 73 -0.28 11.13 14.24
C THR A 73 0.41 10.20 15.21
N GLY A 74 1.40 9.43 14.76
CA GLY A 74 2.04 8.38 15.54
C GLY A 74 1.17 7.14 15.75
N GLU A 75 0.00 7.06 15.10
CA GLU A 75 -0.95 5.97 15.27
C GLU A 75 -0.75 4.88 14.21
N ASP A 76 -0.89 3.63 14.64
CA ASP A 76 -1.13 2.50 13.76
C ASP A 76 -2.62 2.47 13.38
N ASN A 77 -2.92 2.70 12.11
CA ASN A 77 -4.30 2.69 11.60
C ASN A 77 -4.85 1.27 11.38
N PHE A 78 -3.99 0.24 11.46
CA PHE A 78 -4.31 -1.16 11.17
C PHE A 78 -3.70 -2.12 12.22
N PRO A 79 -3.98 -1.93 13.52
CA PRO A 79 -3.35 -2.71 14.58
C PRO A 79 -3.69 -4.20 14.44
N MET A 80 -2.66 -5.05 14.43
CA MET A 80 -2.76 -6.52 14.42
C MET A 80 -3.58 -7.12 13.25
N MET A 81 -3.77 -6.38 12.16
CA MET A 81 -4.48 -6.89 10.98
C MET A 81 -3.56 -7.71 10.08
N SER A 82 -3.98 -8.94 9.76
CA SER A 82 -3.26 -9.73 8.77
C SER A 82 -3.48 -9.19 7.36
N ILE A 83 -2.42 -9.20 6.54
CA ILE A 83 -2.49 -8.80 5.13
C ILE A 83 -3.49 -9.64 4.34
N SER A 84 -3.64 -10.92 4.68
CA SER A 84 -4.63 -11.80 4.05
C SER A 84 -6.06 -11.36 4.32
N ILE A 85 -6.42 -11.05 5.57
CA ILE A 85 -7.76 -10.56 5.92
C ILE A 85 -8.03 -9.22 5.24
N SER A 86 -7.04 -8.32 5.24
CA SER A 86 -7.17 -7.04 4.54
C SER A 86 -7.37 -7.24 3.05
N LYS A 87 -6.65 -8.18 2.44
CA LYS A 87 -6.81 -8.49 1.01
C LYS A 87 -8.22 -8.98 0.72
N GLU A 88 -8.75 -9.91 1.51
CA GLU A 88 -10.12 -10.42 1.35
C GLU A 88 -11.17 -9.32 1.46
N PHE A 89 -11.03 -8.44 2.46
CA PHE A 89 -11.91 -7.29 2.62
C PHE A 89 -11.84 -6.36 1.40
N ILE A 90 -10.64 -6.07 0.90
CA ILE A 90 -10.43 -5.17 -0.23
C ILE A 90 -10.88 -5.80 -1.54
N ASP A 91 -10.66 -7.10 -1.74
CA ASP A 91 -11.19 -7.85 -2.88
C ASP A 91 -12.73 -7.71 -2.92
N ASP A 92 -13.43 -7.92 -1.79
CA ASP A 92 -14.88 -7.75 -1.69
C ASP A 92 -15.34 -6.30 -1.89
N TYR A 93 -14.66 -5.34 -1.25
CA TYR A 93 -14.95 -3.92 -1.38
C TYR A 93 -14.85 -3.47 -2.84
N CYS A 94 -13.75 -3.82 -3.53
CA CYS A 94 -13.50 -3.36 -4.89
C CYS A 94 -14.41 -4.01 -5.93
N MET A 95 -14.80 -5.28 -5.75
CA MET A 95 -15.81 -5.92 -6.61
C MET A 95 -17.16 -5.18 -6.55
N LYS A 96 -17.52 -4.62 -5.40
CA LYS A 96 -18.78 -3.85 -5.21
C LYS A 96 -18.65 -2.38 -5.60
N ASN A 97 -17.43 -1.85 -5.65
CA ASN A 97 -17.14 -0.42 -5.79
C ASN A 97 -16.10 -0.15 -6.89
N ILE A 98 -16.33 -0.67 -8.10
CA ILE A 98 -15.36 -0.63 -9.21
C ILE A 98 -14.84 0.80 -9.52
N SER A 99 -15.67 1.83 -9.36
CA SER A 99 -15.31 3.23 -9.62
C SER A 99 -14.63 3.96 -8.46
N LYS A 100 -14.32 3.25 -7.37
CA LYS A 100 -13.69 3.81 -6.16
C LYS A 100 -12.21 3.45 -6.09
N ASP A 101 -11.54 4.01 -5.09
CA ASP A 101 -10.14 3.72 -4.81
C ASP A 101 -10.00 2.63 -3.76
N VAL A 102 -8.93 1.84 -3.87
CA VAL A 102 -8.54 0.81 -2.89
C VAL A 102 -8.34 1.44 -1.50
N ILE A 103 -7.83 2.68 -1.48
CA ILE A 103 -7.61 3.45 -0.26
C ILE A 103 -8.93 3.74 0.48
N ASP A 104 -10.03 4.02 -0.24
CA ASP A 104 -11.34 4.23 0.38
C ASP A 104 -11.80 2.97 1.13
N GLY A 105 -11.57 1.80 0.54
CA GLY A 105 -11.83 0.50 1.17
C GLY A 105 -10.99 0.29 2.43
N LEU A 106 -9.71 0.65 2.39
CA LEU A 106 -8.82 0.55 3.55
C LEU A 106 -9.24 1.50 4.69
N LEU A 107 -9.67 2.71 4.37
CA LEU A 107 -10.21 3.65 5.35
C LEU A 107 -11.53 3.14 5.94
N GLU A 108 -12.40 2.53 5.12
CA GLU A 108 -13.62 1.88 5.61
C GLU A 108 -13.31 0.71 6.54
N MET A 109 -12.33 -0.13 6.17
CA MET A 109 -11.85 -1.23 6.99
C MET A 109 -11.32 -0.74 8.34
N SER A 110 -10.45 0.28 8.34
CA SER A 110 -9.90 0.87 9.56
C SER A 110 -11.00 1.40 10.49
N LYS A 111 -12.02 2.07 9.93
CA LYS A 111 -13.20 2.54 10.70
C LYS A 111 -14.00 1.39 11.33
N LYS A 112 -14.06 0.22 10.67
CA LYS A 112 -14.75 -0.97 11.20
C LYS A 112 -13.95 -1.64 12.33
N ILE A 113 -12.62 -1.58 12.29
CA ILE A 113 -11.74 -2.18 13.30
C ILE A 113 -11.65 -1.33 14.57
N LYS A 114 -11.72 0.00 14.47
CA LYS A 114 -11.71 0.91 15.62
C LYS A 114 -13.04 0.94 16.42
N LYS A 115 -14.04 0.16 16.03
CA LYS A 115 -15.33 0.00 16.72
C LYS A 115 -15.37 -1.33 17.46
#